data_AF-A0A3N7F840-F1
#
_entry.id   AF-A0A3N7F840-F1
#
_cell.length_a   1.000
_cell.length_b   1.000
_cell.length_c   1.000
_cell.angle_alpha   90.00
_cell.angle_beta   90.00
_cell.angle_gamma   90.00
#
_symmetry.space_group_name_H-M   'P 1'
#
loop_
_entity.id
_entity.type
_entity.pdbx_description
1 polymer ?
#
loop_
_entity_poly.entity_id
_entity_poly.type
_entity_poly.pdbx_seq_one_letter_code
_entity_poly.pdbx_strand_id
1 'polypeptide(L)'
;MGTLLGCSSPRDGALEEFSRWHDNARAQAQAGALSWSELYKQSFDRLTALPPSLQQDTRLENTVLLLSTARKFESNEINAQQFAAERNDIESQLQARLR
;
A
#
# COMPACT_ATOMS: atom_id res chain seq x y z
N MET A 1 33.70 -8.99 18.80
CA MET A 1 32.24 -9.24 18.67
C MET A 1 31.85 -8.90 17.25
N GLY A 2 31.56 -9.91 16.43
CA GLY A 2 31.21 -9.73 15.03
C GLY A 2 29.77 -9.25 14.91
N THR A 3 29.59 -8.04 14.40
CA THR A 3 28.30 -7.57 13.90
C THR A 3 28.03 -8.27 12.58
N LEU A 4 27.25 -9.34 12.64
CA LEU A 4 26.50 -9.85 11.49
C LEU A 4 25.44 -8.79 11.16
N LEU A 5 25.84 -7.71 10.50
CA LEU A 5 24.93 -6.87 9.74
C LEU A 5 24.53 -7.74 8.55
N GLY A 6 23.47 -8.52 8.75
CA GLY A 6 22.88 -9.35 7.72
C GLY A 6 22.69 -8.51 6.47
N CYS A 7 23.20 -9.01 5.35
CA CYS A 7 22.90 -8.45 4.04
C CYS A 7 21.40 -8.65 3.80
N SER A 8 20.56 -7.72 4.25
CA SER A 8 19.25 -7.53 3.63
C SER A 8 19.54 -7.29 2.17
N SER A 9 18.95 -8.09 1.27
CA SER A 9 19.14 -7.83 -0.15
C SER A 9 18.64 -6.40 -0.42
N PRO A 10 19.25 -5.63 -1.33
CA PRO A 10 18.80 -4.26 -1.64
C PRO A 10 17.28 -4.19 -1.94
N ARG A 11 16.72 -5.30 -2.44
CA ARG A 11 15.29 -5.52 -2.66
C ARG A 11 14.45 -5.55 -1.37
N ASP A 12 14.92 -6.22 -0.33
CA ASP A 12 14.23 -6.30 0.96
C ASP A 12 14.20 -4.92 1.62
N GLY A 13 15.29 -4.16 1.49
CA GLY A 13 15.36 -2.77 1.96
C GLY A 13 14.33 -1.86 1.27
N ALA A 14 14.21 -1.93 -0.05
CA ALA A 14 13.29 -1.07 -0.79
C ALA A 14 11.81 -1.35 -0.49
N LEU A 15 11.45 -2.61 -0.24
CA LEU A 15 10.09 -2.99 0.19
C LEU A 15 9.80 -2.59 1.64
N GLU A 16 10.79 -2.63 2.51
CA GLU A 16 10.68 -2.13 3.88
C GLU A 16 10.52 -0.60 3.90
N GLU A 17 11.31 0.12 3.09
CA GLU A 17 11.18 1.57 2.91
C GLU A 17 9.80 1.95 2.36
N PHE A 18 9.31 1.23 1.35
CA PHE A 18 7.95 1.38 0.85
C PHE A 18 6.92 1.20 1.97
N SER A 19 7.06 0.14 2.79
CA SER A 19 6.10 -0.17 3.85
C SER A 19 6.06 0.94 4.91
N ARG A 20 7.22 1.41 5.36
CA ARG A 20 7.33 2.54 6.30
C ARG A 20 6.75 3.83 5.74
N TRP A 21 7.01 4.12 4.46
CA TRP A 21 6.41 5.28 3.81
C TRP A 21 4.87 5.15 3.72
N HIS A 22 4.38 3.98 3.32
CA HIS A 22 2.96 3.72 3.13
C HIS A 22 2.18 3.83 4.44
N ASP A 23 2.72 3.34 5.56
CA ASP A 23 2.10 3.46 6.88
C ASP A 23 1.94 4.94 7.30
N ASN A 24 2.97 5.76 7.06
CA ASN A 24 2.91 7.21 7.32
C ASN A 24 1.90 7.91 6.41
N ALA A 25 1.89 7.60 5.11
CA ALA A 25 0.92 8.16 4.17
C ALA A 25 -0.51 7.77 4.56
N ARG A 26 -0.71 6.52 5.01
CA ARG A 26 -2.01 6.02 5.51
C ARG A 26 -2.48 6.80 6.72
N ALA A 27 -1.60 7.09 7.68
CA ALA A 27 -1.94 7.93 8.82
C ALA A 27 -2.37 9.34 8.38
N GLN A 28 -1.71 9.93 7.37
CA GLN A 28 -2.12 11.22 6.80
C GLN A 28 -3.50 11.13 6.13
N ALA A 29 -3.78 10.06 5.39
CA ALA A 29 -5.09 9.87 4.76
C ALA A 29 -6.21 9.66 5.77
N GLN A 30 -5.94 8.93 6.85
CA GLN A 30 -6.88 8.78 7.98
C GLN A 30 -7.17 10.09 8.69
N ALA A 31 -6.16 10.97 8.82
CA ALA A 31 -6.32 12.30 9.39
C ALA A 31 -6.97 13.32 8.42
N GLY A 32 -7.25 12.92 7.17
CA GLY A 32 -7.77 13.83 6.13
C GLY A 32 -6.74 14.81 5.57
N ALA A 33 -5.46 14.66 5.91
CA ALA A 33 -4.37 15.49 5.38
C ALA A 33 -3.93 15.09 3.97
N LEU A 34 -4.29 13.88 3.53
CA LEU A 34 -4.04 13.32 2.21
C LEU A 34 -5.34 12.66 1.71
N SER A 35 -5.69 12.79 0.42
CA SER A 35 -6.82 12.02 -0.10
C SER A 35 -6.44 10.55 -0.26
N TRP A 36 -7.42 9.64 -0.14
CA TRP A 36 -7.17 8.21 -0.27
C TRP A 36 -6.70 7.86 -1.69
N SER A 37 -7.30 8.47 -2.71
CA SER A 37 -6.90 8.24 -4.10
C SER A 37 -5.47 8.72 -4.36
N GLU A 38 -5.04 9.80 -3.72
CA GLU A 38 -3.68 10.32 -3.87
C GLU A 38 -2.65 9.41 -3.20
N LEU A 39 -2.94 8.90 -2.00
CA LEU A 39 -2.13 7.87 -1.35
C LEU A 39 -1.93 6.65 -2.24
N TYR A 40 -3.00 6.13 -2.84
CA TYR A 40 -2.91 4.91 -3.66
C TYR A 40 -2.23 5.16 -5.01
N LYS A 41 -2.36 6.35 -5.61
CA LYS A 41 -1.55 6.75 -6.79
C LYS A 41 -0.06 6.75 -6.45
N GLN A 42 0.33 7.44 -5.38
CA GLN A 42 1.73 7.49 -4.96
C GLN A 42 2.27 6.11 -4.59
N SER A 43 1.41 5.24 -4.03
CA SER A 43 1.77 3.85 -3.75
C SER A 43 2.06 3.08 -5.04
N PHE A 44 1.22 3.26 -6.06
CA PHE A 44 1.42 2.63 -7.37
C PHE A 44 2.73 3.09 -8.02
N ASP A 45 2.99 4.40 -8.05
CA ASP A 45 4.21 4.96 -8.65
C ASP A 45 5.47 4.44 -7.95
N ARG A 46 5.45 4.37 -6.61
CA ARG A 46 6.57 3.82 -5.84
C ARG A 46 6.77 2.33 -6.07
N LEU A 47 5.69 1.54 -6.13
CA LEU A 47 5.77 0.10 -6.40
C LEU A 47 6.25 -0.20 -7.82
N THR A 48 5.84 0.58 -8.82
CA THR A 48 6.32 0.40 -10.21
C THR A 48 7.79 0.80 -10.38
N ALA A 49 8.33 1.66 -9.53
CA ALA A 49 9.75 2.00 -9.49
C ALA A 49 10.64 0.94 -8.82
N LEU A 50 10.06 -0.04 -8.11
CA LEU A 50 10.82 -1.13 -7.49
C LEU A 50 11.22 -2.21 -8.51
N PRO A 51 12.31 -2.96 -8.26
CA PRO A 51 12.66 -4.12 -9.08
C PRO A 51 11.50 -5.14 -9.15
N PRO A 52 11.06 -5.57 -10.36
CA PRO A 52 9.89 -6.43 -10.53
C PRO A 52 9.97 -7.70 -9.69
N SER A 53 8.93 -8.04 -8.95
CA SER A 53 8.92 -9.20 -8.05
C SER A 53 7.49 -9.66 -7.76
N LEU A 54 7.29 -10.93 -7.38
CA LEU A 54 5.97 -11.44 -7.02
C LEU A 54 5.30 -10.61 -5.91
N GLN A 55 6.08 -10.16 -4.91
CA GLN A 55 5.56 -9.32 -3.84
C GLN A 55 5.16 -7.93 -4.34
N GLN A 56 5.92 -7.37 -5.29
CA GLN A 56 5.62 -6.09 -5.92
C GLN A 56 4.40 -6.18 -6.83
N ASP A 57 4.28 -7.22 -7.66
CA ASP A 57 3.10 -7.49 -8.50
C ASP A 57 1.84 -7.63 -7.63
N THR A 58 1.92 -8.44 -6.57
CA THR A 58 0.80 -8.64 -5.63
C THR A 58 0.37 -7.32 -4.95
N ARG A 59 1.34 -6.47 -4.57
CA ARG A 59 1.05 -5.16 -3.98
C ARG A 59 0.48 -4.18 -5.01
N LEU A 60 0.93 -4.22 -6.27
CA LEU A 60 0.39 -3.40 -7.36
C LEU A 60 -1.07 -3.73 -7.64
N GLU A 61 -1.40 -5.02 -7.78
CA GLU A 61 -2.78 -5.48 -7.97
C GLU A 61 -3.71 -4.92 -6.88
N ASN A 62 -3.32 -5.06 -5.62
CA ASN A 62 -4.09 -4.56 -4.49
C ASN A 62 -4.19 -3.03 -4.49
N THR A 63 -3.11 -2.33 -4.86
CA THR A 63 -3.11 -0.87 -4.95
C THR A 63 -4.09 -0.36 -6.02
N VAL A 64 -4.23 -1.06 -7.15
CA VAL A 64 -5.20 -0.71 -8.19
C VAL A 64 -6.64 -0.87 -7.68
N LEU A 65 -6.94 -1.95 -6.95
CA LEU A 65 -8.26 -2.15 -6.33
C LEU A 65 -8.56 -1.04 -5.32
N LEU A 66 -7.60 -0.74 -4.44
CA LEU A 66 -7.71 0.33 -3.44
C LEU A 66 -7.91 1.71 -4.08
N LEU A 67 -7.19 2.01 -5.17
CA LEU A 67 -7.36 3.26 -5.91
C LEU A 67 -8.77 3.38 -6.51
N SER A 68 -9.30 2.30 -7.06
CA SER A 68 -10.68 2.26 -7.58
C SER A 68 -11.70 2.52 -6.47
N THR A 69 -11.59 1.81 -5.35
CA THR A 69 -12.47 1.98 -4.19
C THR A 69 -12.37 3.37 -3.56
N ALA A 70 -11.17 3.96 -3.50
CA ALA A 70 -10.96 5.33 -3.04
C ALA A 70 -11.65 6.37 -3.95
N ARG A 71 -11.58 6.18 -5.27
CA ARG A 71 -12.27 7.08 -6.22
C ARG A 71 -13.79 7.01 -6.07
N LYS A 72 -14.35 5.82 -5.86
CA LYS A 72 -15.79 5.66 -5.59
C LYS A 72 -16.19 6.41 -4.31
N PHE A 73 -15.40 6.27 -3.25
CA PHE A 73 -15.64 6.99 -1.99
C PHE A 73 -15.58 8.50 -2.17
N GLU A 74 -14.52 9.01 -2.81
CA GLU A 74 -14.32 10.44 -3.03
C GLU A 74 -15.34 11.05 -4.02
N SER A 75 -15.94 10.22 -4.89
CA SER A 75 -17.03 10.60 -5.79
C SER A 75 -18.42 10.45 -5.14
N ASN A 76 -18.48 10.07 -3.86
CA ASN A 76 -19.71 9.80 -3.10
C ASN A 76 -20.58 8.66 -3.65
N GLU A 77 -19.99 7.72 -4.41
CA GLU A 77 -20.68 6.49 -4.85
C GLU A 77 -20.85 5.48 -3.71
N ILE A 78 -19.93 5.51 -2.75
CA ILE A 78 -19.97 4.70 -1.52
C ILE A 78 -19.73 5.58 -0.30
N ASN A 79 -20.31 5.20 0.83
CA ASN A 79 -20.11 5.92 2.09
C ASN A 79 -18.83 5.47 2.82
N ALA A 80 -18.49 6.17 3.91
CA ALA A 80 -17.27 5.89 4.68
C ALA A 80 -17.23 4.48 5.31
N GLN A 81 -18.39 3.91 5.70
CA GLN A 81 -18.45 2.56 6.26
C GLN A 81 -18.19 1.49 5.19
N GLN A 82 -18.78 1.65 4.01
CA GLN A 82 -18.56 0.79 2.86
C GLN A 82 -17.08 0.86 2.41
N PHE A 83 -16.55 2.08 2.30
CA PHE A 83 -15.14 2.28 1.97
C PHE A 83 -14.20 1.59 2.97
N ALA A 84 -14.44 1.74 4.28
CA ALA A 84 -13.63 1.08 5.30
C ALA A 84 -13.71 -0.45 5.22
N ALA A 85 -14.90 -1.00 4.96
CA ALA A 85 -15.10 -2.45 4.82
C ALA A 85 -14.36 -3.01 3.59
N GLU A 86 -14.55 -2.41 2.41
CA GLU A 86 -13.86 -2.82 1.18
C GLU A 86 -12.34 -2.71 1.31
N ARG A 87 -11.84 -1.60 1.86
CA ARG A 87 -10.40 -1.42 2.10
C ARG A 87 -9.85 -2.52 3.00
N ASN A 88 -10.53 -2.81 4.11
CA ASN A 88 -10.06 -3.83 5.06
C ASN A 88 -10.10 -5.24 4.43
N ASP A 89 -11.08 -5.56 3.59
CA ASP A 89 -11.14 -6.83 2.86
C ASP A 89 -9.95 -6.97 1.88
N ILE A 90 -9.71 -5.96 1.04
CA ILE A 90 -8.59 -5.94 0.11
C ILE A 90 -7.25 -6.09 0.86
N GLU A 91 -7.05 -5.32 1.94
CA GLU A 91 -5.83 -5.39 2.76
C GLU A 91 -5.65 -6.77 3.43
N SER A 92 -6.74 -7.41 3.86
CA SER A 92 -6.69 -8.75 4.45
C SER A 92 -6.30 -9.81 3.42
N GLN A 93 -6.82 -9.71 2.20
CA GLN A 93 -6.45 -10.58 1.09
C GLN A 93 -4.98 -10.40 0.69
N LEU A 94 -4.48 -9.16 0.65
CA LEU A 94 -3.06 -8.87 0.45
C LEU A 94 -2.20 -9.56 1.50
N GLN A 95 -2.53 -9.41 2.79
CA GLN A 95 -1.78 -10.05 3.88
C GLN A 95 -1.77 -11.57 3.77
N ALA A 96 -2.89 -12.19 3.36
CA ALA A 96 -2.97 -13.63 3.15
C ALA A 96 -2.06 -14.11 2.00
N ARG A 97 -1.89 -13.30 0.94
CA ARG A 97 -1.04 -13.62 -0.21
C ARG A 97 0.45 -13.34 0.01
N LEU A 98 0.80 -12.51 0.98
CA LEU A 98 2.19 -12.16 1.32
C LEU A 98 2.80 -13.03 2.44
N ARG A 99 1.99 -13.88 3.08
CA ARG A 99 2.45 -14.90 4.04
C ARG A 99 3.02 -16.12 3.33
#